data_AF-S9QWC0-F1
#
_entry.id   AF-S9QWC0-F1
#
_cell.length_a   1.000
_cell.length_b   1.000
_cell.length_c   1.000
_cell.angle_alpha   90.00
_cell.angle_beta   90.00
_cell.angle_gamma   90.00
#
_symmetry.space_group_name_H-M   'P 1'
#
loop_
_entity.id
_entity.type
_entity.pdbx_description
1 polymer ?
#
loop_
_entity_poly.entity_id
_entity_poly.type
_entity_poly.pdbx_seq_one_letter_code
_entity_poly.pdbx_strand_id
1 'polypeptide(L)'
;MEGNIERGYAIYVSREPRTSVGICTGSGRGRIGVSTCIGTDNGPREQPVAIDVSEERKKLERLRGQLAERQVAYQSRVSQCRQTYPDT
;
A
#
# COMPACT_ATOMS: atom_id res chain seq x y z
N MET A 1 -5.92 7.25 3.13
CA MET A 1 -5.54 7.30 4.56
C MET A 1 -6.75 7.28 5.48
N GLU A 2 -7.82 8.02 5.17
CA GLU A 2 -9.03 8.10 6.02
C GLU A 2 -9.62 6.73 6.36
N GLY A 3 -9.72 5.80 5.39
CA GLY A 3 -10.22 4.45 5.65
C GLY A 3 -9.37 3.59 6.60
N ASN A 4 -8.06 3.87 6.75
CA ASN A 4 -7.23 3.16 7.75
C ASN A 4 -7.43 3.76 9.14
N ILE A 5 -7.59 5.08 9.23
CA ILE A 5 -7.88 5.81 10.47
C ILE A 5 -9.24 5.38 11.05
N GLU A 6 -10.24 5.19 10.19
CA GLU A 6 -11.58 4.74 10.58
C GLU A 6 -11.58 3.30 11.14
N ARG A 7 -10.75 2.42 10.59
CA ARG A 7 -10.62 1.02 11.05
C ARG A 7 -9.68 0.84 12.25
N GLY A 8 -8.83 1.83 12.55
CA GLY A 8 -7.83 1.74 13.62
C GLY A 8 -6.62 0.86 13.30
N TYR A 9 -6.51 0.36 12.07
CA TYR A 9 -5.38 -0.42 11.56
C TYR A 9 -5.17 -0.17 10.07
N ALA A 10 -3.94 -0.32 9.59
CA ALA A 10 -3.64 -0.32 8.16
C ALA A 10 -3.51 -1.75 7.65
N ILE A 11 -3.79 -1.95 6.36
CA ILE A 11 -3.52 -3.21 5.68
C ILE A 11 -2.13 -3.10 5.05
N TYR A 12 -1.21 -3.96 5.48
CA TYR A 12 0.11 -4.11 4.90
C TYR A 12 0.18 -5.38 4.06
N VAL A 13 0.76 -5.29 2.87
CA VAL A 13 0.99 -6.46 2.02
C VAL A 13 2.42 -6.95 2.25
N SER A 14 2.57 -8.04 3.01
CA SER A 14 3.87 -8.70 3.20
C SER A 14 4.16 -9.67 2.06
N ARG A 15 5.44 -9.77 1.68
CA ARG A 15 5.99 -10.74 0.71
C ARG A 15 7.08 -11.61 1.31
N GLU A 16 7.12 -11.70 2.64
CA GLU A 16 8.13 -12.49 3.34
C GLU A 16 7.99 -13.99 3.01
N PRO A 17 9.11 -14.70 2.75
CA PRO A 17 9.09 -16.13 2.53
C PRO A 17 8.56 -16.84 3.77
N ARG A 18 7.53 -17.67 3.61
CA ARG A 18 7.00 -18.48 4.71
C ARG A 18 6.86 -19.92 4.31
N THR A 19 7.09 -20.81 5.27
CA THR A 19 6.87 -22.23 5.11
C THR A 19 5.38 -22.50 4.89
N SER A 20 5.05 -23.14 3.78
CA SER A 20 3.69 -23.57 3.44
C SER A 20 3.61 -25.09 3.42
N VAL A 21 2.46 -25.64 3.82
CA VAL A 21 2.18 -27.07 3.70
C VAL A 21 1.13 -27.25 2.62
N GLY A 22 1.52 -27.89 1.53
CA GLY A 22 0.67 -28.17 0.38
C GLY A 22 0.45 -29.65 0.17
N ILE A 23 -0.46 -29.97 -0.74
CA ILE A 23 -0.66 -31.33 -1.23
C ILE A 23 0.09 -31.48 -2.55
N CYS A 24 1.02 -32.42 -2.60
CA CYS A 24 1.77 -32.79 -3.80
C CYS A 24 1.32 -34.15 -4.31
N THR A 25 1.02 -34.24 -5.60
CA THR A 25 0.74 -35.50 -6.30
C THR A 25 1.99 -35.99 -7.03
N GLY A 26 2.37 -37.24 -6.81
CA GLY A 26 3.51 -37.87 -7.51
C GLY A 26 3.09 -39.10 -8.31
N SER A 27 3.75 -39.31 -9.46
CA SER A 27 3.56 -40.47 -10.33
C SER A 27 4.89 -41.19 -10.64
N GLY A 28 5.66 -41.54 -9.61
CA GLY A 28 6.97 -42.24 -9.79
C GLY A 28 7.50 -42.95 -8.53
N ARG A 29 8.64 -43.67 -8.66
CA ARG A 29 9.23 -44.62 -7.68
C ARG A 29 9.55 -44.09 -6.27
N GLY A 30 9.37 -42.80 -5.99
CA GLY A 30 9.57 -42.21 -4.65
C GLY A 30 8.34 -41.53 -4.05
N ARG A 31 7.30 -41.26 -4.85
CA ARG A 31 6.00 -40.70 -4.42
C ARG A 31 4.92 -41.19 -5.38
N ILE A 32 4.09 -42.14 -4.94
CA ILE A 32 2.90 -42.62 -5.63
C ILE A 32 1.69 -42.10 -4.83
N GLY A 33 0.85 -41.27 -5.45
CA GLY A 33 -0.37 -40.75 -4.82
C GLY A 33 -0.24 -39.36 -4.22
N VAL A 34 -1.17 -39.04 -3.31
CA VAL A 34 -1.35 -37.72 -2.69
C VAL A 34 -0.53 -37.66 -1.39
N SER A 35 0.41 -36.72 -1.27
CA SER A 35 1.28 -36.58 -0.09
C SER A 35 1.39 -35.12 0.35
N THR A 36 1.60 -34.87 1.64
CA THR A 36 1.89 -33.51 2.13
C THR A 36 3.33 -33.13 1.82
N CYS A 37 3.52 -31.92 1.30
CA CYS A 37 4.83 -31.36 1.00
C CYS A 37 4.98 -30.00 1.66
N ILE A 38 6.18 -29.74 2.18
CA ILE A 38 6.55 -28.44 2.73
C ILE A 38 7.18 -27.64 1.60
N GLY A 39 6.60 -26.49 1.28
CA GLY A 39 7.10 -25.53 0.30
C GLY A 39 7.37 -24.17 0.95
N THR A 40 7.78 -23.23 0.11
CA THR A 40 7.90 -21.82 0.50
C THR A 40 6.88 -21.02 -0.30
N ASP A 41 5.97 -20.35 0.40
CA ASP A 41 5.05 -19.38 -0.18
C ASP A 41 5.67 -17.97 -0.08
N ASN A 42 5.75 -17.29 -1.21
CA ASN A 42 6.24 -15.91 -1.35
C ASN A 42 5.10 -14.97 -1.85
N GLY A 43 3.86 -15.44 -1.85
CA GLY A 43 2.72 -14.70 -2.34
C GLY A 43 2.40 -13.46 -1.50
N PRO A 44 1.87 -12.39 -2.11
CA PRO A 44 1.43 -11.22 -1.36
C PRO A 44 0.27 -11.60 -0.43
N ARG A 45 0.41 -11.31 0.86
CA ARG A 45 -0.69 -11.43 1.83
C ARG A 45 -0.95 -10.13 2.56
N GLU A 46 -2.23 -9.79 2.62
CA GLU A 46 -2.75 -8.68 3.42
C GLU A 46 -2.73 -9.05 4.91
N GLN A 47 -2.12 -8.20 5.73
CA GLN A 47 -2.03 -8.34 7.18
C GLN A 47 -2.42 -7.01 7.84
N PRO A 48 -3.27 -7.04 8.88
CA PRO A 48 -3.56 -5.85 9.65
C PRO A 48 -2.33 -5.47 10.49
N VAL A 49 -1.86 -4.24 10.35
CA VAL A 49 -0.80 -3.67 11.18
C VAL A 49 -1.39 -2.55 12.03
N ALA A 50 -1.03 -2.55 13.32
CA ALA A 50 -1.42 -1.49 14.22
C ALA A 50 -0.86 -0.15 13.71
N ILE A 51 -1.70 0.87 13.65
CA ILE A 51 -1.29 2.24 13.35
C ILE A 51 -1.51 3.10 14.58
N ASP A 52 -0.61 4.04 14.81
CA ASP A 52 -0.90 5.13 15.74
C ASP A 52 -1.87 6.10 15.06
N VAL A 53 -3.15 5.98 15.41
CA VAL A 53 -4.24 6.77 14.84
C VAL A 53 -4.04 8.27 15.10
N SER A 54 -3.37 8.63 16.21
CA SER A 54 -3.12 10.04 16.55
C SER A 54 -2.04 10.65 15.66
N GLU A 55 -0.97 9.92 15.37
CA GLU A 55 0.10 10.38 14.49
C GLU A 55 -0.35 10.41 13.02
N GLU A 56 -1.13 9.44 12.57
CA GLU A 56 -1.67 9.43 11.20
C GLU A 56 -2.66 10.57 10.96
N ARG A 57 -3.44 10.99 11.98
CA ARG A 57 -4.30 12.19 11.90
C ARG A 57 -3.49 13.48 11.78
N LYS A 58 -2.47 13.67 12.63
CA LYS A 58 -1.58 14.84 12.55
C LYS A 58 -0.88 14.93 11.19
N LYS A 59 -0.43 13.79 10.67
CA LYS A 59 0.19 13.68 9.35
C LYS A 59 -0.79 14.05 8.24
N LEU A 60 -2.04 13.61 8.32
CA LEU A 60 -3.09 13.97 7.37
C LEU A 60 -3.37 15.47 7.37
N GLU A 61 -3.52 16.07 8.55
CA GLU A 61 -3.73 17.53 8.68
C GLU A 61 -2.56 18.32 8.11
N ARG A 62 -1.32 17.91 8.41
CA ARG A 62 -0.12 18.53 7.83
C ARG A 62 -0.10 18.44 6.31
N LEU A 63 -0.42 17.28 5.75
CA LEU A 63 -0.45 17.10 4.29
C LEU A 63 -1.54 17.95 3.63
N ARG A 64 -2.70 18.11 4.28
CA ARG A 64 -3.77 19.00 3.81
C ARG A 64 -3.36 20.47 3.80
N GLY A 65 -2.71 20.93 4.87
CA GLY A 65 -2.16 22.29 4.93
C GLY A 65 -1.15 22.55 3.80
N GLN A 66 -0.20 21.63 3.62
CA GLN A 66 0.79 21.71 2.54
C GLN A 66 0.13 21.72 1.15
N LEU A 67 -0.90 20.91 0.93
CA LEU A 67 -1.62 20.88 -0.35
C LEU A 67 -2.28 22.24 -0.62
N ALA A 68 -2.94 22.84 0.36
CA ALA A 68 -3.59 24.13 0.22
C ALA A 68 -2.58 25.24 -0.12
N GLU A 69 -1.45 25.31 0.59
CA GLU A 69 -0.36 26.26 0.33
C GLU A 69 0.20 26.11 -1.10
N ARG A 70 0.46 24.86 -1.51
CA ARG A 70 0.99 24.56 -2.84
C ARG A 70 -0.01 24.87 -3.94
N GLN A 71 -1.31 24.67 -3.69
CA GLN A 71 -2.36 25.04 -4.63
C GLN A 71 -2.41 26.55 -4.84
N VAL A 72 -2.33 27.35 -3.77
CA VAL A 72 -2.28 28.82 -3.88
C VAL A 72 -1.05 29.26 -4.67
N ALA A 73 0.12 28.71 -4.35
CA ALA A 73 1.36 29.01 -5.08
C ALA A 73 1.26 28.62 -6.56
N TYR A 74 0.69 27.46 -6.86
CA TYR A 74 0.47 27.00 -8.24
C TYR A 74 -0.45 27.94 -9.02
N GLN A 75 -1.61 28.30 -8.45
CA GLN A 75 -2.55 29.22 -9.09
C GLN A 75 -1.92 30.59 -9.36
N SER A 76 -1.13 31.11 -8.41
CA SER A 76 -0.40 32.36 -8.59
C SER A 76 0.64 32.28 -9.71
N ARG A 77 1.30 31.13 -9.90
CA ARG A 77 2.27 30.95 -10.99
C ARG A 77 1.57 30.83 -12.35
N VAL A 78 0.46 30.08 -12.41
CA VAL A 78 -0.34 29.94 -13.63
C VAL A 78 -0.92 31.29 -14.08
N SER A 79 -1.43 32.11 -13.14
CA SER A 79 -1.97 33.42 -13.47
C SER A 79 -0.88 34.37 -14.00
N GLN A 80 0.31 34.37 -13.40
CA GLN A 80 1.48 35.12 -13.88
C GLN A 80 1.88 34.68 -15.30
N CYS A 81 1.93 33.38 -15.57
CA CYS A 81 2.24 32.86 -16.90
C CYS A 81 1.20 33.31 -17.94
N ARG A 82 -0.09 33.25 -17.62
CA ARG A 82 -1.18 33.70 -18.53
C ARG A 82 -1.13 35.20 -18.83
N GLN A 83 -0.72 36.02 -17.87
CA GLN A 83 -0.52 37.46 -18.12
C GLN A 83 0.71 37.75 -18.98
N THR A 84 1.76 36.94 -18.83
CA THR A 84 3.02 37.10 -19.56
C THR A 84 2.90 36.59 -21.00
N TYR A 85 2.09 35.55 -21.22
CA TYR A 85 1.82 34.94 -22.52
C TYR A 85 0.31 34.83 -22.75
N PRO A 86 -0.34 35.93 -23.20
CA PRO A 86 -1.74 35.88 -23.60
C PRO A 86 -1.87 35.06 -24.88
N ASP A 87 -2.74 34.06 -24.88
CA ASP A 87 -3.14 33.38 -26.10
C ASP A 87 -3.92 34.39 -26.97
N THR A 88 -3.32 34.84 -28.07
CA THR A 88 -3.97 35.67 -29.11
C THR A 88 -4.95 34.87 -29.94
#